data_AF-A0A530BIK6-F1
#
_entry.id   AF-A0A530BIK6-F1
#
_cell.length_a   1.000
_cell.length_b   1.000
_cell.length_c   1.000
_cell.angle_alpha   90.00
_cell.angle_beta   90.00
_cell.angle_gamma   90.00
#
_symmetry.space_group_name_H-M   'P 1'
#
loop_
_entity.id
_entity.type
_entity.pdbx_description
1 polymer ?
#
loop_
_entity_poly.entity_id
_entity_poly.type
_entity_poly.pdbx_seq_one_letter_code
_entity_poly.pdbx_strand_id
1 'polypeptide(L)' 'MSTKLIYFAWVRERIGKPEEDVELPAGIET' A
#
# COMPACT_ATOMS: atom_id res chain seq x y z
N MET A 1 -1.61 9.12 10.56
CA MET A 1 -0.36 8.30 10.51
C MET A 1 -0.41 7.59 9.17
N SER A 2 0.54 7.84 8.26
CA SER A 2 0.57 7.13 6.98
C SER A 2 1.15 5.72 7.18
N THR A 3 0.58 4.75 6.48
CA THR A 3 1.10 3.39 6.38
C THR A 3 1.74 3.22 5.01
N LYS A 4 2.94 2.61 5.00
CA LYS A 4 3.65 2.32 3.77
C LYS A 4 3.13 1.04 3.12
N LEU A 5 2.55 1.15 1.94
CA LEU A 5 2.07 0.02 1.15
C LEU A 5 3.10 -0.37 0.10
N ILE A 6 3.63 -1.60 0.19
CA ILE A 6 4.66 -2.12 -0.72
C ILE A 6 4.00 -3.10 -1.71
N TYR A 7 4.19 -2.88 -3.00
CA TYR A 7 3.62 -3.71 -4.05
C TYR A 7 4.59 -4.80 -4.53
N PHE A 8 4.08 -6.02 -4.69
CA PHE A 8 4.86 -7.18 -5.11
C PHE A 8 4.33 -7.82 -6.40
N ALA A 9 5.25 -8.45 -7.14
CA ALA A 9 4.97 -9.19 -8.38
C ALA A 9 4.13 -8.35 -9.37
N TRP A 10 3.13 -8.96 -10.00
CA TRP A 10 2.31 -8.35 -11.05
C TRP A 10 1.57 -7.08 -10.59
N VAL A 11 1.40 -6.87 -9.28
CA VAL A 11 0.73 -5.67 -8.75
C VAL A 11 1.56 -4.41 -9.03
N ARG A 12 2.89 -4.48 -8.92
CA ARG A 12 3.77 -3.34 -9.24
C ARG A 12 3.67 -2.94 -10.72
N GLU A 13 3.49 -3.92 -11.60
CA GLU A 13 3.41 -3.74 -13.04
C GLU A 13 2.07 -3.11 -13.43
N ARG A 14 1.00 -3.52 -12.74
CA ARG A 14 -0.33 -2.92 -12.92
C ARG A 14 -0.42 -1.49 -12.37
N ILE A 15 0.17 -1.23 -11.20
CA ILE A 15 0.09 0.08 -10.54
C ILE A 15 1.13 1.06 -11.10
N GLY A 16 2.25 0.56 -11.62
CA GLY A 16 3.35 1.40 -12.13
C GLY A 16 4.16 2.09 -11.02
N LYS A 17 3.96 1.70 -9.76
CA LYS A 17 4.69 2.20 -8.60
C LYS A 17 5.15 1.04 -7.71
N PRO A 18 6.35 1.12 -7.11
CA PRO A 18 6.82 0.10 -6.18
C PRO A 18 6.17 0.22 -4.79
N GLU A 19 5.79 1.43 -4.38
CA GLU A 19 5.24 1.72 -3.05
C GLU A 19 4.49 3.06 -3.01
N GLU A 20 3.66 3.25 -1.99
CA GLU A 20 3.03 4.53 -1.65
C GLU A 20 2.67 4.64 -0.16
N ASP A 21 2.53 5.88 0.31
CA ASP A 21 2.02 6.21 1.65
C ASP A 21 0.50 6.38 1.61
N VAL A 22 -0.22 5.59 2.40
CA VAL A 22 -1.70 5.64 2.48
C VAL A 22 -2.16 5.91 3.91
N GLU A 23 -3.27 6.63 4.06
CA GLU A 23 -3.96 6.71 5.35
C GLU A 23 -4.91 5.53 5.50
N LEU A 24 -4.79 4.82 6.62
CA LEU A 24 -5.69 3.72 6.96
C LEU A 24 -6.88 4.25 7.78
N PRO A 25 -8.10 3.72 7.55
CA PRO A 25 -9.22 3.96 8.45
C PRO A 25 -8.90 3.50 9.88
N ALA A 26 -9.46 4.18 10.86
CA ALA A 26 -9.35 3.75 12.25
C ALA A 26 -10.09 2.41 12.48
N GLY A 27 -9.53 1.55 13.33
CA GLY A 27 -10.16 0.28 13.72
C GLY A 27 -9.91 -0.91 12.79
N ILE A 28 -8.92 -0.83 11.88
CA ILE A 28 -8.44 -1.99 11.13
C ILE A 28 -7.49 -2.81 12.00
N GLU A 29 -7.72 -4.13 12.08
CA GLU A 29 -6.95 -5.10 12.87
C GLU A 29 -6.40 -6.23 11.97
N THR A 30 -5.50 -7.07 12.50
CA THR A 30 -4.79 -8.15 11.78
C THR A 30 -5.37 -9.52 12.01
#